data_AF-A0A7S1HC59-F1
#
_entry.id   AF-A0A7S1HC59-F1
#
_cell.length_a   1.000
_cell.length_b   1.000
_cell.length_c   1.000
_cell.angle_alpha   90.00
_cell.angle_beta   90.00
_cell.angle_gamma   90.00
#
_symmetry.space_group_name_H-M   'P 1'
#
loop_
_entity.id
_entity.type
_entity.pdbx_description
1 polymer ?
#
loop_
_entity_poly.entity_id
_entity_poly.type
_entity_poly.pdbx_seq_one_letter_code
_entity_poly.pdbx_strand_id
1 'polypeptide(L)'
;EAVKKQWMSPLFFASQELGGQKKLMSLYMIVLYWIERLISKLSEEGCISTSRPEALWKLQGCVQSVRFYTSSVFTYLYCKIPYIYVQLITFMVKLYLVVIAVVAGSNLRLANSWMERVLPFLLVTVANCVYEGVLQIHVRLWNPLGMDVNAFPVTKYLEYVWKTTHQQLDPDSDILPSACWRASDAHSQQRVSPNVEQGGAAE
;
A
#
# COMPACT_ATOMS: atom_id res chain seq x y z
N GLU A 1 -20.48 0.63 30.25
CA GLU A 1 -21.16 1.29 29.09
C GLU A 1 -20.69 2.72 28.78
N ALA A 2 -20.12 3.47 29.74
CA ALA A 2 -19.62 4.83 29.49
C ALA A 2 -18.47 4.92 28.46
N VAL A 3 -17.61 3.90 28.37
CA VAL A 3 -16.49 3.87 27.41
C VAL A 3 -16.98 3.75 25.96
N LYS A 4 -18.11 3.08 25.69
CA LYS A 4 -18.65 2.89 24.33
C LYS A 4 -19.16 4.19 23.69
N LYS A 5 -19.63 5.16 24.49
CA LYS A 5 -20.11 6.46 23.99
C LYS A 5 -18.98 7.40 23.54
N GLN A 6 -17.75 7.22 24.02
CA GLN A 6 -16.65 8.14 23.74
C GLN A 6 -15.88 7.84 22.44
N TRP A 7 -16.07 6.65 21.87
CA TRP A 7 -15.41 6.25 20.61
C TRP A 7 -16.20 6.63 19.35
N MET A 8 -17.49 6.98 19.45
CA MET A 8 -18.31 7.36 18.28
C MET A 8 -18.26 8.86 17.93
N SER A 9 -17.87 9.72 18.86
CA SER A 9 -17.87 11.17 18.68
C SER A 9 -16.89 11.68 17.59
N PRO A 10 -15.67 11.15 17.43
CA PRO A 10 -14.73 11.61 16.40
C PRO A 10 -15.11 11.16 14.99
N LEU A 11 -15.82 10.04 14.86
CA LEU A 11 -16.34 9.54 13.57
C LEU A 11 -17.48 10.42 13.04
N PHE A 12 -18.21 11.09 13.93
CA PHE A 12 -19.34 11.94 13.57
C PHE A 12 -18.90 13.36 13.13
N PHE A 13 -17.82 13.88 13.72
CA PHE A 13 -17.30 15.22 13.39
C PHE A 13 -16.57 15.32 12.03
N ALA A 14 -16.29 14.20 11.36
CA ALA A 14 -15.75 14.21 10.00
C ALA A 14 -16.86 14.28 8.91
N SER A 15 -18.14 14.22 9.27
CA SER A 15 -19.25 14.07 8.32
C SER A 15 -20.11 15.32 8.08
N GLN A 16 -20.11 16.30 8.98
CA GLN A 16 -20.75 17.62 8.81
C GLN A 16 -19.63 18.66 8.84
N GLU A 17 -19.13 19.22 7.74
CA GLU A 17 -19.72 20.36 7.02
C GLU A 17 -19.06 20.49 5.63
N LEU A 18 -19.67 21.27 4.73
CA LEU A 18 -19.26 21.66 3.37
C LEU A 18 -19.90 20.87 2.22
N GLY A 19 -20.87 21.54 1.57
CA GLY A 19 -21.34 21.19 0.24
C GLY A 19 -20.28 21.44 -0.81
N GLY A 20 -20.21 20.55 -1.81
CA GLY A 20 -19.34 20.66 -2.98
C GLY A 20 -17.99 19.95 -2.84
N GLN A 21 -17.97 18.63 -3.06
CA GLN A 21 -16.79 17.76 -3.02
C GLN A 21 -16.03 17.75 -1.68
N LYS A 22 -16.62 17.13 -0.66
CA LYS A 22 -15.82 16.61 0.46
C LYS A 22 -14.84 15.58 -0.09
N LYS A 23 -13.57 15.95 -0.13
CA LYS A 23 -12.43 15.06 -0.33
C LYS A 23 -12.52 14.02 0.80
N LEU A 24 -13.22 12.90 0.54
CA LEU A 24 -13.35 11.82 1.51
C LEU A 24 -11.93 11.46 1.94
N MET A 25 -11.62 11.75 3.19
CA MET A 25 -10.39 11.30 3.80
C MET A 25 -10.38 9.78 3.63
N SER A 26 -9.41 9.29 2.89
CA SER A 26 -9.31 7.88 2.54
C SER A 26 -9.32 7.05 3.80
N LEU A 27 -10.19 6.03 3.88
CA LEU A 27 -10.44 5.24 5.09
C LEU A 27 -9.17 4.72 5.77
N TYR A 28 -8.11 4.42 5.01
CA TYR A 28 -6.83 3.98 5.57
C TYR A 28 -6.18 5.01 6.51
N MET A 29 -6.36 6.31 6.26
CA MET A 29 -5.82 7.36 7.12
C MET A 29 -6.48 7.35 8.50
N ILE A 30 -7.76 6.99 8.57
CA ILE A 30 -8.50 6.85 9.83
C ILE A 30 -7.91 5.68 10.63
N VAL A 31 -7.65 4.54 9.96
CA VAL A 31 -7.06 3.36 10.60
C VAL A 31 -5.66 3.66 11.13
N LEU A 32 -4.80 4.31 10.34
CA LEU A 32 -3.45 4.71 10.80
C LEU A 32 -3.51 5.66 11.99
N TYR A 33 -4.42 6.63 11.98
CA TYR A 33 -4.64 7.53 13.11
C TYR A 33 -5.10 6.78 14.38
N TRP A 34 -5.96 5.76 14.23
CA TRP A 34 -6.35 4.91 15.36
C TRP A 34 -5.18 4.13 15.94
N ILE A 35 -4.28 3.62 15.09
CA ILE A 35 -3.07 2.93 15.52
C ILE A 35 -2.15 3.89 16.28
N GLU A 36 -1.89 5.09 15.75
CA GLU A 36 -1.07 6.10 16.44
C GLU A 36 -1.66 6.45 17.82
N ARG A 37 -2.98 6.67 17.89
CA ARG A 37 -3.67 6.97 19.15
C ARG A 37 -3.62 5.80 20.14
N LEU A 38 -3.71 4.57 19.67
CA LEU A 38 -3.61 3.38 20.50
C LEU A 38 -2.20 3.24 21.09
N ILE A 39 -1.16 3.50 20.29
CA ILE A 39 0.23 3.52 20.75
C ILE A 39 0.44 4.60 21.82
N SER A 40 -0.08 5.81 21.62
CA SER A 40 0.00 6.88 22.62
C SER A 40 -0.68 6.49 23.93
N LYS A 41 -1.88 5.91 23.87
CA LYS A 41 -2.59 5.44 25.09
C LYS A 41 -1.82 4.34 25.83
N LEU A 42 -1.28 3.36 25.11
CA LEU A 42 -0.47 2.29 25.71
C LEU A 42 0.82 2.83 26.35
N SER A 43 1.35 3.94 25.85
CA SER A 43 2.48 4.63 26.47
C SER A 43 2.07 5.38 27.75
N GLU A 44 0.89 6.01 27.77
CA GLU A 44 0.34 6.70 28.95
C GLU A 44 -0.01 5.72 30.09
N GLU A 45 -0.57 4.56 29.73
CA GLU A 45 -0.92 3.48 30.67
C GLU A 45 0.31 2.73 31.22
N GLY A 46 1.51 3.02 30.72
CA GLY A 46 2.74 2.37 31.15
C GLY A 46 2.90 0.94 30.67
N CYS A 47 2.04 0.46 29.76
CA CYS A 47 2.18 -0.86 29.13
C CYS A 47 3.45 -0.96 28.30
N ILE A 48 3.91 0.15 27.72
CA ILE A 48 5.20 0.26 27.07
C ILE A 48 6.17 0.84 28.11
N SER A 49 7.18 0.06 28.49
CA SER A 49 8.17 0.47 29.49
C SER A 49 8.80 1.81 29.12
N THR A 50 8.47 2.85 29.90
CA THR A 50 9.01 4.21 29.74
C THR A 50 10.53 4.24 29.90
N SER A 51 11.11 3.20 30.51
CA SER A 51 12.55 3.00 30.66
C SER A 51 13.28 2.79 29.33
N ARG A 52 12.57 2.43 28.25
CA ARG A 52 13.14 2.30 26.90
C ARG A 52 12.36 3.18 25.92
N PRO A 53 12.65 4.50 25.86
CA PRO A 53 12.06 5.39 24.87
C PRO A 53 12.35 4.91 23.43
N GLU A 54 13.33 4.02 23.27
CA GLU A 54 13.69 3.47 21.99
C GLU A 54 12.59 2.66 21.26
N ALA A 55 11.80 1.92 22.02
CA ALA A 55 10.75 1.07 21.44
C ALA A 55 9.61 1.92 20.86
N LEU A 56 9.25 3.01 21.56
CA LEU A 56 8.17 3.89 21.15
C LEU A 56 8.51 4.62 19.84
N TRP A 57 9.71 5.19 19.72
CA TRP A 57 10.10 5.88 18.48
C TRP A 57 10.21 4.92 17.31
N LYS A 58 10.68 3.68 17.53
CA LYS A 58 10.72 2.65 16.47
C LYS A 58 9.33 2.32 15.99
N LEU A 59 8.38 2.11 16.91
CA LEU A 59 7.01 1.78 16.54
C LEU A 59 6.32 2.93 15.80
N GLN A 60 6.47 4.17 16.28
CA GLN A 60 5.99 5.36 15.58
C GLN A 60 6.66 5.52 14.22
N GLY A 61 7.96 5.27 14.12
CA GLY A 61 8.71 5.25 12.87
C GLY A 61 8.13 4.24 11.87
N CYS A 62 7.85 3.01 12.30
CA CYS A 62 7.19 2.00 11.47
C CYS A 62 5.83 2.48 10.96
N VAL A 63 4.99 3.08 11.80
CA VAL A 63 3.68 3.61 11.40
C VAL A 63 3.83 4.74 10.39
N GLN A 64 4.78 5.66 10.57
CA GLN A 64 5.06 6.71 9.59
C GLN A 64 5.57 6.15 8.26
N SER A 65 6.42 5.11 8.29
CA SER A 65 6.86 4.43 7.08
C SER A 65 5.67 3.81 6.33
N VAL A 66 4.77 3.10 7.01
CA VAL A 66 3.55 2.54 6.39
C VAL A 66 2.70 3.65 5.77
N ARG A 67 2.53 4.78 6.47
CA ARG A 67 1.81 5.95 5.97
C ARG A 67 2.45 6.50 4.69
N PHE A 68 3.78 6.65 4.68
CA PHE A 68 4.53 7.12 3.51
C PHE A 68 4.34 6.21 2.31
N TYR A 69 4.59 4.90 2.47
CA TYR A 69 4.45 3.93 1.37
C TYR A 69 3.02 3.87 0.84
N THR A 70 2.02 3.90 1.73
CA THR A 70 0.61 3.91 1.34
C THR A 70 0.28 5.17 0.54
N SER A 71 0.74 6.34 0.98
CA SER A 71 0.56 7.60 0.26
C SER A 71 1.24 7.59 -1.11
N SER A 72 2.45 7.00 -1.22
CA SER A 72 3.12 6.82 -2.51
C SER A 72 2.29 5.95 -3.46
N VAL A 73 1.78 4.81 -3.00
CA VAL A 73 0.91 3.94 -3.80
C VAL A 73 -0.32 4.70 -4.29
N PHE A 74 -1.00 5.46 -3.41
CA PHE A 74 -2.14 6.28 -3.82
C PHE A 74 -1.75 7.37 -4.80
N THR A 75 -0.59 8.00 -4.62
CA THR A 75 -0.07 9.02 -5.55
C THR A 75 0.09 8.41 -6.94
N TYR A 76 0.68 7.22 -7.06
CA TYR A 76 0.82 6.53 -8.35
C TYR A 76 -0.51 6.06 -8.94
N LEU A 77 -1.47 5.64 -8.12
CA LEU A 77 -2.80 5.23 -8.60
C LEU A 77 -3.67 6.40 -9.07
N TYR A 78 -3.57 7.55 -8.42
CA TYR A 78 -4.36 8.73 -8.74
C TYR A 78 -3.67 9.65 -9.76
N CYS A 79 -2.34 9.69 -9.79
CA CYS A 79 -1.58 10.41 -10.82
C CYS A 79 -1.54 9.57 -12.11
N LYS A 80 -2.72 9.43 -12.73
CA LYS A 80 -2.85 8.84 -14.05
C LYS A 80 -2.07 9.68 -15.05
N ILE A 81 -1.25 9.06 -15.91
CA ILE A 81 -0.75 9.70 -17.13
C ILE A 81 -1.93 10.40 -17.82
N PRO A 82 -1.81 11.69 -18.16
CA PRO A 82 -2.92 12.41 -18.74
C PRO A 82 -3.43 11.70 -19.99
N TYR A 83 -4.75 11.53 -20.08
CA TYR A 83 -5.42 10.77 -21.15
C TYR A 83 -4.96 11.18 -22.55
N ILE A 84 -4.68 12.47 -22.73
CA ILE A 84 -4.20 13.03 -23.99
C ILE A 84 -2.88 12.40 -24.46
N TYR A 85 -1.94 12.08 -23.56
CA TYR A 85 -0.67 11.46 -23.95
C TYR A 85 -0.86 10.04 -24.46
N VAL A 86 -1.70 9.25 -23.80
CA VAL A 86 -1.98 7.86 -24.21
C VAL A 86 -2.63 7.82 -25.59
N GLN A 87 -3.58 8.73 -25.84
CA GLN A 87 -4.23 8.84 -27.14
C GLN A 87 -3.28 9.32 -28.23
N LEU A 88 -2.42 10.30 -27.94
CA LEU A 88 -1.41 10.78 -28.90
C LEU A 88 -0.44 9.66 -29.30
N ILE A 89 0.09 8.90 -28.34
CA ILE A 89 1.00 7.79 -28.62
C ILE A 89 0.31 6.72 -29.46
N THR A 90 -0.91 6.33 -29.09
CA THR A 90 -1.69 5.33 -29.84
C THR A 90 -1.94 5.80 -31.27
N PHE A 91 -2.34 7.05 -31.43
CA PHE A 91 -2.55 7.65 -32.75
C PHE A 91 -1.27 7.68 -33.58
N MET A 92 -0.14 8.09 -33.00
CA MET A 92 1.14 8.12 -33.72
C MET A 92 1.60 6.72 -34.15
N VAL A 93 1.45 5.69 -33.30
CA VAL A 93 1.80 4.31 -33.65
C VAL A 93 0.91 3.80 -34.78
N LYS A 94 -0.40 4.03 -34.73
CA LYS A 94 -1.31 3.63 -35.81
C LYS A 94 -1.01 4.36 -37.12
N LEU A 95 -0.72 5.66 -37.06
CA LEU A 95 -0.33 6.45 -38.23
C LEU A 95 0.97 5.91 -38.86
N TYR A 96 1.96 5.58 -38.04
CA TYR A 96 3.21 4.96 -38.49
C TYR A 96 2.98 3.62 -39.19
N LEU A 97 2.12 2.76 -38.64
CA LEU A 97 1.76 1.48 -39.25
C LEU A 97 1.04 1.66 -40.60
N VAL A 98 0.18 2.67 -40.73
CA VAL A 98 -0.45 3.03 -42.01
C VAL A 98 0.58 3.46 -43.04
N VAL A 99 1.55 4.30 -42.66
CA VAL A 99 2.63 4.74 -43.56
C VAL A 99 3.48 3.54 -44.02
N ILE A 100 3.86 2.64 -43.10
CA ILE A 100 4.58 1.41 -43.43
C ILE A 100 3.76 0.56 -44.41
N ALA A 101 2.45 0.40 -44.18
CA ALA A 101 1.59 -0.39 -45.05
C ALA A 101 1.53 0.20 -46.47
N VAL A 102 1.46 1.53 -46.60
CA VAL A 102 1.49 2.22 -47.91
C VAL A 102 2.83 2.00 -48.63
N VAL A 103 3.96 2.14 -47.92
CA VAL A 103 5.30 1.92 -48.48
C VAL A 103 5.51 0.45 -48.88
N ALA A 104 5.03 -0.49 -48.07
CA ALA A 104 5.10 -1.90 -48.42
C ALA A 104 4.20 -2.24 -49.61
N GLY A 105 3.02 -1.62 -49.71
CA GLY A 105 2.11 -1.76 -50.85
C GLY A 105 2.70 -1.21 -52.15
N SER A 106 3.42 -0.09 -52.10
CA SER A 106 4.11 0.45 -53.29
C SER A 106 5.26 -0.44 -53.73
N ASN A 107 6.04 -0.99 -52.80
CA ASN A 107 7.11 -1.95 -53.10
C ASN A 107 6.56 -3.27 -53.67
N LEU A 108 5.41 -3.73 -53.18
CA LEU A 108 4.75 -4.94 -53.69
C LEU A 108 4.36 -4.81 -55.17
N ARG A 109 3.99 -3.60 -55.62
CA ARG A 109 3.65 -3.32 -57.03
C ARG A 109 4.86 -3.43 -57.96
N LEU A 110 6.05 -3.10 -57.48
CA LEU A 110 7.29 -3.11 -58.26
C LEU A 110 8.03 -4.46 -58.21
N ALA A 111 7.60 -5.37 -57.34
CA ALA A 111 8.25 -6.66 -57.10
C ALA A 111 8.07 -7.64 -58.27
N ASN A 112 9.20 -8.08 -58.84
CA ASN A 112 9.25 -9.00 -59.97
C ASN A 112 9.39 -10.46 -59.51
N SER A 113 10.04 -10.70 -58.38
CA SER A 113 10.20 -12.04 -57.80
C SER A 113 9.17 -12.32 -56.69
N TRP A 114 8.86 -13.59 -56.46
CA TRP A 114 7.93 -13.98 -55.38
C TRP A 114 8.51 -13.66 -53.99
N MET A 115 9.83 -13.75 -53.81
CA MET A 115 10.50 -13.40 -52.55
C MET A 115 10.38 -11.90 -52.24
N GLU A 116 10.54 -11.03 -53.25
CA GLU A 116 10.32 -9.58 -53.12
C GLU A 116 8.88 -9.22 -52.73
N ARG A 117 7.91 -10.11 -52.96
CA ARG A 117 6.51 -9.92 -52.55
C ARG A 117 6.27 -10.40 -51.13
N VAL A 118 6.83 -11.54 -50.76
CA VAL A 118 6.63 -12.16 -49.44
C VAL A 118 7.34 -11.37 -48.34
N LEU A 119 8.56 -10.89 -48.60
CA LEU A 119 9.37 -10.20 -47.60
C LEU A 119 8.71 -8.91 -47.04
N PRO A 120 8.24 -7.94 -47.85
CA PRO A 120 7.59 -6.74 -47.32
C PRO A 120 6.27 -7.07 -46.61
N PHE A 121 5.52 -8.07 -47.07
CA PHE A 121 4.30 -8.52 -46.40
C PHE A 121 4.61 -9.10 -45.01
N LEU A 122 5.64 -9.96 -44.91
CA LEU A 122 6.09 -10.52 -43.64
C LEU A 122 6.57 -9.41 -42.70
N LEU A 123 7.36 -8.45 -43.20
CA LEU A 123 7.90 -7.35 -42.41
C LEU A 123 6.77 -6.47 -41.85
N VAL A 124 5.76 -6.13 -42.65
CA VAL A 124 4.57 -5.39 -42.19
C VAL A 124 3.81 -6.17 -41.14
N THR A 125 3.65 -7.49 -41.31
CA THR A 125 2.93 -8.34 -40.35
C THR A 125 3.67 -8.41 -39.01
N VAL A 126 4.98 -8.62 -39.05
CA VAL A 126 5.84 -8.63 -37.85
C VAL A 126 5.82 -7.26 -37.18
N ALA A 127 5.96 -6.17 -37.94
CA ALA A 127 5.90 -4.81 -37.40
C ALA A 127 4.56 -4.55 -36.70
N ASN A 128 3.43 -4.86 -37.35
CA ASN A 128 2.11 -4.73 -36.73
C ASN A 128 2.01 -5.56 -35.44
N CYS A 129 2.47 -6.80 -35.44
CA CYS A 129 2.46 -7.66 -34.26
C CYS A 129 3.29 -7.08 -33.10
N VAL A 130 4.48 -6.54 -33.40
CA VAL A 130 5.37 -5.94 -32.40
C VAL A 130 4.76 -4.66 -31.83
N TYR A 131 4.34 -3.73 -32.69
CA TYR A 131 3.78 -2.45 -32.23
C TYR A 131 2.45 -2.63 -31.49
N GLU A 132 1.57 -3.49 -31.97
CA GLU A 132 0.32 -3.80 -31.27
C GLU A 132 0.60 -4.53 -29.95
N GLY A 133 1.55 -5.46 -29.93
CA GLY A 133 1.97 -6.15 -28.72
C GLY A 133 2.50 -5.18 -27.65
N VAL A 134 3.35 -4.24 -28.04
CA VAL A 134 3.86 -3.18 -27.15
C VAL A 134 2.72 -2.30 -26.62
N LEU A 135 1.77 -1.93 -27.47
CA LEU A 135 0.60 -1.15 -27.06
C LEU A 135 -0.27 -1.92 -26.06
N GLN A 136 -0.49 -3.22 -26.27
CA GLN A 136 -1.22 -4.07 -25.34
C GLN A 136 -0.51 -4.23 -23.99
N ILE A 137 0.83 -4.34 -24.00
CA ILE A 137 1.63 -4.37 -22.77
C ILE A 137 1.44 -3.06 -22.00
N HIS A 138 1.45 -1.91 -22.67
CA HIS A 138 1.21 -0.61 -22.04
C HIS A 138 -0.17 -0.54 -21.37
N VAL A 139 -1.23 -1.01 -22.05
CA VAL A 139 -2.59 -1.06 -21.50
C VAL A 139 -2.67 -1.94 -20.26
N ARG A 140 -1.96 -3.08 -20.23
CA ARG A 140 -1.94 -3.97 -19.04
C ARG A 140 -1.11 -3.39 -17.90
N LEU A 141 0.02 -2.76 -18.20
CA LEU A 141 0.88 -2.12 -17.19
C LEU A 141 0.25 -0.88 -16.55
N TRP A 142 -0.71 -0.26 -17.23
CA TRP A 142 -1.42 0.91 -16.73
C TRP A 142 -2.12 0.68 -15.39
N ASN A 143 -2.69 -0.50 -15.17
CA ASN A 143 -3.38 -0.83 -13.94
C ASN A 143 -2.89 -2.16 -13.35
N PRO A 144 -1.74 -2.17 -12.65
CA PRO A 144 -1.16 -3.39 -12.12
C PRO A 144 -1.94 -3.96 -10.93
N LEU A 145 -2.90 -3.21 -10.36
CA LEU A 145 -3.81 -3.65 -9.29
C LEU A 145 -5.19 -4.06 -9.84
N GLY A 146 -5.32 -4.23 -11.15
CA GLY A 146 -6.55 -4.68 -11.79
C GLY A 146 -6.88 -6.14 -11.52
N MET A 147 -7.89 -6.65 -12.23
CA MET A 147 -8.31 -8.05 -12.20
C MET A 147 -7.67 -8.89 -13.31
N ASP A 148 -6.66 -8.35 -13.98
CA ASP A 148 -5.99 -9.03 -15.08
C ASP A 148 -5.15 -10.21 -14.58
N VAL A 149 -4.96 -11.21 -15.43
CA VAL A 149 -4.12 -12.39 -15.12
C VAL A 149 -2.68 -12.00 -14.76
N ASN A 150 -2.20 -10.87 -15.30
CA ASN A 150 -0.87 -10.32 -15.06
C ASN A 150 -0.85 -9.27 -13.93
N ALA A 151 -1.97 -9.04 -13.24
CA ALA A 151 -2.03 -8.10 -12.13
C ALA A 151 -1.35 -8.67 -10.89
N PHE A 152 -0.97 -7.79 -9.96
CA PHE A 152 -0.41 -8.22 -8.69
C PHE A 152 -1.44 -9.02 -7.88
N PRO A 153 -1.05 -10.15 -7.26
CA PRO A 153 -1.96 -10.99 -6.50
C PRO A 153 -2.22 -10.40 -5.10
N VAL A 154 -2.86 -9.23 -5.04
CA VAL A 154 -3.09 -8.46 -3.81
C VAL A 154 -3.80 -9.29 -2.75
N THR A 155 -4.80 -10.08 -3.12
CA THR A 155 -5.54 -10.94 -2.19
C THR A 155 -4.65 -11.97 -1.51
N LYS A 156 -3.77 -12.65 -2.27
CA LYS A 156 -2.83 -13.63 -1.71
C LYS A 156 -1.80 -12.98 -0.81
N TYR A 157 -1.32 -11.79 -1.19
CA TYR A 157 -0.39 -11.03 -0.36
C TYR A 157 -1.04 -10.59 0.96
N LEU A 158 -2.29 -10.08 0.92
CA LEU A 158 -3.03 -9.70 2.12
C LEU A 158 -3.31 -10.89 3.03
N GLU A 159 -3.69 -12.04 2.48
CA GLU A 159 -3.87 -13.28 3.23
C GLU A 159 -2.57 -13.72 3.90
N TYR A 160 -1.45 -13.65 3.18
CA TYR A 160 -0.13 -13.96 3.72
C TYR A 160 0.28 -13.02 4.85
N VAL A 161 0.11 -11.70 4.68
CA VAL A 161 0.41 -10.70 5.70
C VAL A 161 -0.48 -10.92 6.92
N TRP A 162 -1.79 -11.10 6.71
CA TRP A 162 -2.74 -11.36 7.79
C TRP A 162 -2.33 -12.58 8.61
N LYS A 163 -2.05 -13.70 7.94
CA LYS A 163 -1.63 -14.95 8.60
C LYS A 163 -0.33 -14.76 9.37
N THR A 164 0.69 -14.17 8.75
CA THR A 164 2.00 -13.97 9.38
C THR A 164 1.89 -13.04 10.59
N THR A 165 1.13 -11.95 10.48
CA THR A 165 0.91 -11.03 11.60
C THR A 165 0.16 -11.72 12.74
N HIS A 166 -0.89 -12.49 12.46
CA HIS A 166 -1.60 -13.24 13.53
C HIS A 166 -0.70 -14.27 14.19
N GLN A 167 0.10 -15.00 13.42
CA GLN A 167 1.05 -15.97 13.96
C GLN A 167 2.12 -15.31 14.86
N GLN A 168 2.51 -14.07 14.57
CA GLN A 168 3.48 -13.33 15.38
C GLN A 168 2.86 -12.67 16.62
N LEU A 169 1.56 -12.37 16.59
CA LEU A 169 0.84 -11.80 17.74
C LEU A 169 0.21 -12.87 18.64
N ASP A 170 0.19 -14.14 18.23
CA ASP A 170 -0.36 -15.23 19.01
C ASP A 170 0.48 -15.42 20.30
N PRO A 171 -0.10 -15.22 21.50
CA PRO A 171 0.63 -15.35 22.77
C PRO A 171 1.20 -16.75 22.99
N ASP A 172 0.64 -17.77 22.35
CA ASP A 172 1.10 -19.16 22.43
C ASP A 172 2.19 -19.49 21.39
N SER A 173 2.60 -18.53 20.56
CA SER A 173 3.70 -18.75 19.63
C SER A 173 5.04 -18.79 20.38
N ASP A 174 5.69 -19.97 20.40
CA ASP A 174 7.03 -20.23 20.98
C ASP A 174 8.16 -19.34 20.39
N ILE A 175 7.84 -18.43 19.47
CA ILE A 175 8.75 -17.57 18.73
C ILE A 175 9.26 -16.41 19.60
N LEU A 176 8.48 -15.97 20.59
CA LEU A 176 8.90 -14.92 21.51
C LEU A 176 9.52 -15.57 22.76
N PRO A 177 10.82 -15.36 23.04
CA PRO A 177 11.44 -15.92 24.24
C PRO A 177 10.62 -15.54 25.46
N SER A 178 10.09 -16.54 26.16
CA SER A 178 9.26 -16.41 27.37
C SER A 178 9.90 -15.58 28.49
N ALA A 179 11.17 -15.20 28.34
CA ALA A 179 11.90 -14.29 29.21
C ALA A 179 11.44 -12.82 29.13
N CYS A 180 10.90 -12.36 27.99
CA CYS A 180 10.60 -10.94 27.81
C CYS A 180 9.38 -10.47 28.63
N TRP A 181 8.37 -11.33 28.78
CA TRP A 181 7.13 -11.00 29.50
C TRP A 181 7.30 -11.12 31.02
N ARG A 182 8.01 -12.15 31.50
CA ARG A 182 8.25 -12.38 32.94
C ARG A 182 9.05 -11.27 33.62
N ALA A 183 9.91 -10.57 32.90
CA ALA A 183 10.65 -9.43 33.43
C ALA A 183 9.74 -8.24 33.77
N SER A 184 8.60 -8.09 33.08
CA SER A 184 7.61 -7.04 33.35
C SER A 184 6.78 -7.36 34.60
N ASP A 185 6.45 -8.63 34.83
CA ASP A 185 5.69 -9.05 36.01
C ASP A 185 6.50 -8.88 37.31
N ALA A 186 7.81 -9.15 37.25
CA ALA A 186 8.70 -8.97 38.39
C ALA A 186 8.83 -7.49 38.83
N HIS A 187 8.86 -6.55 37.89
CA HIS A 187 8.88 -5.12 38.21
C HIS A 187 7.53 -4.58 38.71
N SER A 188 6.43 -5.20 38.29
CA SER A 188 5.07 -4.82 38.69
C SER A 188 4.79 -5.22 40.15
N GLN A 189 5.33 -6.36 40.61
CA GLN A 189 5.26 -6.76 42.03
C GLN A 189 6.08 -5.86 42.95
N GLN A 190 7.17 -5.25 42.46
CA GLN A 190 8.05 -4.44 43.32
C GLN A 190 7.54 -3.01 43.55
N ARG A 191 6.58 -2.50 42.75
CA ARG A 191 5.97 -1.17 42.97
C ARG A 191 4.79 -1.17 43.96
N VAL A 192 4.29 -2.33 44.38
CA VAL A 192 3.17 -2.44 45.35
C VAL A 192 3.64 -2.92 46.72
N SER A 193 4.84 -2.52 47.14
CA SER A 193 5.18 -2.47 48.57
C SER A 193 4.92 -1.04 49.05
N PRO A 194 3.73 -0.72 49.59
CA PRO A 194 3.56 0.54 50.30
C PRO A 194 4.56 0.54 51.46
N ASN A 195 5.37 1.59 51.53
CA ASN A 195 6.15 1.93 52.72
C ASN A 195 5.17 2.09 53.90
N VAL A 196 4.90 1.00 54.59
CA VAL A 196 4.31 0.95 55.92
C VAL A 196 5.49 0.80 56.90
N GLU A 197 6.38 1.79 56.92
CA GLU A 197 7.19 2.06 58.10
C GLU A 197 6.34 2.99 58.97
N GLN A 198 5.59 2.39 59.91
CA GLN A 198 5.99 2.28 61.31
C GLN A 198 6.07 3.66 61.96
N GLY A 199 5.00 3.98 62.69
CA GLY A 199 5.02 5.04 63.69
C GLY A 199 6.14 4.80 64.70
N GLY A 200 6.82 5.89 65.04
CA GLY A 200 7.69 5.98 66.19
C GLY A 200 7.33 7.26 66.95
N ALA A 201 6.63 7.07 68.06
CA ALA A 201 6.35 8.06 69.07
C ALA A 201 7.64 8.76 69.54
N ALA A 202 7.56 10.07 69.76
CA ALA A 202 8.44 10.76 70.70
C ALA A 202 7.66 11.91 71.33
N GLU A 203 7.50 11.77 72.65
CA GLU A 203 7.09 12.76 73.64
C GLU A 203 8.01 13.98 73.68
#